data_AF-A0A395SFS5-F1
#
_entry.id   AF-A0A395SFS5-F1
#
_cell.length_a   1.000
_cell.length_b   1.000
_cell.length_c   1.000
_cell.angle_alpha   90.00
_cell.angle_beta   90.00
_cell.angle_gamma   90.00
#
_symmetry.space_group_name_H-M   'P 1'
#
loop_
_entity.id
_entity.type
_entity.pdbx_description
1 polymer ?
#
loop_
_entity_poly.entity_id
_entity_poly.type
_entity_poly.pdbx_seq_one_letter_code
_entity_poly.pdbx_strand_id
1 'polypeptide(L)'
;MTSNLSPATIISALPVLFGVAGTSIGIYSFVSPYNAIRLFGLHSASTEKTTLSHPGAFQKSLIYAFGLRNIGSGLSTLSLYAFWQFSPICQVSPLAAAVTKRCMGICFIFGSLVAAGDAVVVRRFANQEHIQGVIEEKATKASISHAVTGVVILATGLFLYL
;
A
#
# COMPACT_ATOMS: atom_id res chain seq x y z
N MET A 1 -22.24 -11.72 -23.47
CA MET A 1 -20.82 -12.13 -23.40
C MET A 1 -20.38 -12.06 -21.95
N THR A 2 -20.47 -13.16 -21.22
CA THR A 2 -19.91 -13.27 -19.87
C THR A 2 -18.40 -13.46 -20.02
N SER A 3 -17.62 -12.42 -19.74
CA SER A 3 -16.17 -12.53 -19.65
C SER A 3 -15.84 -13.50 -18.52
N ASN A 4 -15.44 -14.72 -18.89
CA ASN A 4 -14.87 -15.68 -17.96
C ASN A 4 -13.55 -15.08 -17.46
N LEU A 5 -13.62 -14.30 -16.38
CA LEU A 5 -12.46 -13.79 -15.66
C LEU A 5 -11.73 -15.01 -15.11
N SER A 6 -10.67 -15.43 -15.80
CA SER A 6 -9.82 -16.48 -15.28
C SER A 6 -9.14 -15.99 -13.98
N PRO A 7 -8.88 -16.87 -13.00
CA PRO A 7 -8.10 -16.51 -11.81
C PRO A 7 -6.76 -15.84 -12.17
N ALA A 8 -6.13 -16.25 -13.27
CA ALA A 8 -4.90 -15.64 -13.77
C ALA A 8 -5.09 -14.18 -14.22
N THR A 9 -6.22 -13.84 -14.83
CA THR A 9 -6.57 -12.48 -15.25
C THR A 9 -6.81 -11.57 -14.03
N ILE A 10 -7.50 -12.07 -13.01
CA ILE A 10 -7.76 -11.33 -11.77
C ILE A 10 -6.44 -11.06 -11.02
N ILE A 11 -5.59 -12.07 -10.87
CA ILE A 11 -4.31 -11.94 -10.15
C ILE A 11 -3.35 -11.01 -10.91
N SER A 12 -3.38 -11.03 -12.25
CA SER A 12 -2.57 -10.11 -13.07
C SER A 12 -3.02 -8.65 -13.00
N ALA A 13 -4.23 -8.35 -12.49
CA ALA A 13 -4.69 -6.99 -12.26
C ALA A 13 -4.25 -6.42 -10.89
N LEU A 14 -3.87 -7.28 -9.94
CA LEU A 14 -3.50 -6.86 -8.59
C LEU A 14 -2.28 -5.92 -8.55
N PRO A 15 -1.20 -6.14 -9.33
CA PRO A 15 -0.08 -5.20 -9.36
C PRO A 15 -0.50 -3.79 -9.79
N VAL A 16 -1.42 -3.69 -10.76
CA VAL A 16 -1.98 -2.41 -11.20
C VAL A 16 -2.78 -1.78 -10.07
N LEU A 17 -3.67 -2.55 -9.43
CA LEU A 17 -4.49 -2.06 -8.32
C LEU A 17 -3.63 -1.52 -7.17
N PHE A 18 -2.64 -2.28 -6.73
CA PHE A 18 -1.73 -1.88 -5.65
C PHE A 18 -0.84 -0.71 -6.06
N GLY A 19 -0.36 -0.69 -7.30
CA GLY A 19 0.41 0.41 -7.86
C GLY A 19 -0.37 1.72 -7.85
N VAL A 20 -1.60 1.71 -8.39
CA VAL A 20 -2.51 2.87 -8.40
C VAL A 20 -2.87 3.29 -6.99
N ALA A 21 -3.31 2.36 -6.14
CA ALA A 21 -3.69 2.68 -4.76
C ALA A 21 -2.52 3.32 -3.98
N GLY A 22 -1.33 2.75 -4.08
CA GLY A 22 -0.11 3.30 -3.45
C GLY A 22 0.21 4.70 -3.96
N THR A 23 0.23 4.91 -5.27
CA THR A 23 0.50 6.22 -5.86
C THR A 23 -0.57 7.25 -5.48
N SER A 24 -1.85 6.91 -5.58
CA SER A 24 -2.96 7.82 -5.26
C SER A 24 -2.98 8.20 -3.78
N ILE A 25 -2.83 7.25 -2.86
CA ILE A 25 -2.74 7.53 -1.42
C ILE A 25 -1.49 8.36 -1.13
N GLY A 26 -0.38 8.06 -1.79
CA GLY A 26 0.86 8.80 -1.64
C GLY A 26 0.73 10.27 -2.06
N ILE A 27 0.08 10.56 -3.20
CA ILE A 27 -0.24 11.92 -3.64
C ILE A 27 -1.21 12.58 -2.65
N TYR A 28 -2.23 11.85 -2.20
CA TYR A 28 -3.22 12.36 -1.26
C TYR A 28 -2.60 12.79 0.07
N SER A 29 -1.51 12.16 0.51
CA SER A 29 -0.74 12.60 1.68
C SER A 29 -0.19 14.02 1.57
N PHE A 30 0.08 14.54 0.37
CA PHE A 30 0.52 15.93 0.16
C PHE A 30 -0.64 16.92 0.06
N VAL A 31 -1.80 16.47 -0.42
CA VAL A 31 -3.00 17.30 -0.57
C VAL A 31 -3.75 17.42 0.75
N SER A 32 -3.92 16.32 1.47
CA SER A 32 -4.70 16.24 2.71
C SER A 32 -4.07 15.23 3.69
N PRO A 33 -2.92 15.58 4.33
CA PRO A 33 -2.13 14.64 5.12
C PRO A 33 -2.91 13.95 6.24
N TYR A 34 -3.71 14.71 6.99
CA TYR A 34 -4.48 14.16 8.11
C TYR A 34 -5.64 13.29 7.66
N ASN A 35 -6.18 13.49 6.46
CA ASN A 35 -7.18 12.58 5.90
C ASN A 35 -6.52 11.34 5.29
N ALA A 36 -5.36 11.48 4.66
CA ALA A 36 -4.61 10.35 4.13
C ALA A 36 -4.20 9.37 5.24
N ILE A 37 -3.70 9.86 6.38
CA ILE A 37 -3.27 8.99 7.48
C ILE A 37 -4.45 8.29 8.18
N ARG A 38 -5.68 8.82 8.08
CA ARG A 38 -6.89 8.16 8.57
C ARG A 38 -7.22 6.88 7.79
N LEU A 39 -6.80 6.78 6.53
CA LEU A 39 -6.94 5.54 5.74
C LEU A 39 -6.12 4.38 6.33
N PHE A 40 -5.08 4.69 7.12
CA PHE A 40 -4.30 3.73 7.89
C PHE A 40 -4.89 3.47 9.29
N GLY A 41 -6.10 3.96 9.58
CA GLY A 41 -6.76 3.84 10.89
C GLY A 41 -6.30 4.83 11.94
N LEU A 42 -5.30 5.66 11.66
CA LEU A 42 -4.73 6.60 12.64
C LEU A 42 -5.53 7.90 12.65
N HIS A 43 -6.45 8.01 13.61
CA HIS A 43 -7.24 9.21 13.84
C HIS A 43 -6.65 10.01 15.00
N SER A 44 -6.35 11.29 14.76
CA SER A 44 -6.09 12.23 15.85
C SER A 44 -7.41 12.84 16.31
N ALA A 45 -7.62 12.93 17.63
CA ALA A 45 -8.73 13.69 18.22
C ALA A 45 -8.62 15.20 17.90
N SER A 46 -7.42 15.66 17.57
CA SER A 46 -7.16 17.03 17.14
C SER A 46 -7.45 17.17 15.64
N THR A 47 -8.71 17.38 15.29
CA THR A 47 -9.10 18.01 14.03
C THR A 47 -8.29 19.29 13.86
N GLU A 48 -7.61 19.43 12.72
CA GLU A 48 -6.89 20.64 12.27
C GLU A 48 -6.50 21.61 13.38
N LYS A 49 -5.45 21.29 14.16
CA LYS A 49 -4.81 22.33 14.96
C LYS A 49 -4.18 23.32 13.99
N THR A 50 -4.85 24.44 13.78
CA THR A 50 -4.40 25.65 13.08
C THR A 50 -3.16 26.28 13.72
N THR A 51 -2.68 25.75 14.85
CA THR A 51 -1.47 26.19 15.53
C THR A 51 -0.24 25.45 15.00
N LEU A 52 0.72 26.23 14.45
CA LEU A 52 2.08 25.81 14.08
C LEU A 52 2.84 25.34 15.34
N SER A 53 2.52 24.17 15.84
CA SER A 53 3.24 23.52 16.93
C SER A 53 4.29 22.59 16.36
N HIS A 54 5.47 22.52 17.00
CA HIS A 54 6.54 21.61 16.60
C HIS A 54 6.05 20.14 16.42
N PRO A 55 5.21 19.58 17.32
CA PRO A 55 4.63 18.25 17.11
C PRO A 55 3.74 18.14 15.87
N GLY A 56 2.95 19.18 15.56
CA GLY A 56 2.10 19.20 14.36
C GLY A 56 2.92 19.23 13.07
N ALA A 57 3.99 20.04 13.03
CA ALA A 57 4.92 20.09 11.91
C ALA A 57 5.66 18.75 11.72
N PHE A 58 6.13 18.14 12.81
CA PHE A 58 6.77 16.83 12.78
C PHE A 58 5.84 15.74 12.24
N GLN A 59 4.60 15.65 12.75
CA GLN A 59 3.62 14.69 12.28
C GLN A 59 3.30 14.87 10.79
N LYS A 60 3.11 16.11 10.34
CA LYS A 60 2.82 16.42 8.93
C LYS A 60 3.99 16.01 8.02
N SER A 61 5.22 16.32 8.41
CA SER A 61 6.42 15.91 7.68
C SER A 61 6.58 14.39 7.61
N LEU A 62 6.24 13.66 8.69
CA LEU A 62 6.22 12.19 8.66
C LEU A 62 5.19 11.66 7.66
N ILE A 63 3.98 12.23 7.63
CA ILE A 63 2.95 11.83 6.66
C ILE A 63 3.43 12.06 5.22
N TYR A 64 4.10 13.18 4.94
CA TYR A 64 4.70 13.46 3.63
C TYR A 64 5.79 12.46 3.26
N ALA A 65 6.66 12.09 4.21
CA ALA A 65 7.69 11.07 3.98
C ALA A 65 7.07 9.70 3.65
N PHE A 66 6.01 9.30 4.36
CA PHE A 66 5.24 8.10 4.01
C PHE A 66 4.56 8.23 2.64
N GLY A 67 4.00 9.40 2.34
CA GLY A 67 3.41 9.71 1.04
C GLY A 67 4.41 9.50 -0.11
N LEU A 68 5.62 10.02 0.03
CA LEU A 68 6.68 9.87 -0.98
C LEU A 68 7.09 8.39 -1.17
N ARG A 69 7.19 7.62 -0.09
CA ARG A 69 7.46 6.17 -0.15
C ARG A 69 6.34 5.42 -0.88
N ASN A 70 5.09 5.78 -0.67
CA ASN A 70 3.94 5.19 -1.36
C ASN A 70 3.90 5.56 -2.85
N ILE A 71 4.25 6.80 -3.21
CA ILE A 71 4.42 7.20 -4.62
C ILE A 71 5.53 6.39 -5.27
N GLY A 72 6.71 6.33 -4.66
CA GLY A 72 7.86 5.62 -5.22
C GLY A 72 7.59 4.12 -5.41
N SER A 73 7.03 3.45 -4.41
CA SER A 73 6.68 2.03 -4.49
C SER A 73 5.54 1.77 -5.48
N GLY A 74 4.51 2.61 -5.51
CA GLY A 74 3.40 2.51 -6.46
C GLY A 74 3.85 2.68 -7.90
N LEU A 75 4.61 3.75 -8.20
CA LEU A 75 5.13 4.02 -9.55
C LEU A 75 6.12 2.94 -10.00
N SER A 76 6.97 2.44 -9.09
CA SER A 76 7.88 1.32 -9.41
C SER A 76 7.10 0.06 -9.78
N THR A 77 6.03 -0.24 -9.04
CA THR A 77 5.14 -1.37 -9.34
C THR A 77 4.48 -1.20 -10.71
N LEU A 78 3.90 -0.03 -11.00
CA LEU A 78 3.28 0.27 -12.29
C LEU A 78 4.28 0.20 -13.44
N SER A 79 5.51 0.68 -13.22
CA SER A 79 6.57 0.65 -14.23
C SER A 79 7.05 -0.77 -14.52
N LEU A 80 7.25 -1.60 -13.49
CA LEU A 80 7.60 -3.01 -13.66
C LEU A 80 6.49 -3.79 -14.37
N TYR A 81 5.24 -3.53 -14.00
CA TYR A 81 4.09 -4.14 -14.66
C TYR A 81 3.99 -3.72 -16.13
N ALA A 82 4.12 -2.43 -16.40
CA ALA A 82 4.08 -1.90 -17.77
C ALA A 82 5.23 -2.44 -18.62
N PHE A 83 6.44 -2.54 -18.05
CA PHE A 83 7.58 -3.16 -18.72
C PHE A 83 7.32 -4.62 -19.03
N TRP A 84 6.80 -5.40 -18.07
CA TRP A 84 6.47 -6.81 -18.29
C TRP A 84 5.43 -7.02 -19.39
N GLN A 85 4.36 -6.21 -19.43
CA GLN A 85 3.23 -6.40 -20.34
C GLN A 85 3.44 -5.77 -21.73
N PHE A 86 4.08 -4.61 -21.78
CA PHE A 86 4.09 -3.77 -22.98
C PHE A 86 5.47 -3.55 -23.59
N SER A 87 6.56 -3.90 -22.90
CA SER A 87 7.91 -3.74 -23.47
C SER A 87 8.15 -4.71 -24.63
N PRO A 88 8.65 -4.24 -25.79
CA PRO A 88 9.08 -5.13 -26.87
C PRO A 88 10.08 -6.19 -26.39
N ILE A 89 10.95 -5.85 -25.44
CA ILE A 89 11.94 -6.77 -24.87
C ILE A 89 11.27 -7.97 -24.22
N CYS A 90 10.23 -7.75 -23.40
CA CYS A 90 9.49 -8.82 -22.73
C CYS A 90 8.59 -9.58 -23.70
N GLN A 91 8.10 -8.94 -24.77
CA GLN A 91 7.31 -9.59 -25.80
C GLN A 91 8.12 -10.56 -26.67
N VAL A 92 9.40 -10.25 -26.92
CA VAL A 92 10.28 -11.10 -27.76
C VAL A 92 11.14 -12.07 -26.94
N SER A 93 11.43 -11.77 -25.68
CA SER A 93 12.28 -12.60 -24.81
C SER A 93 11.50 -13.17 -23.63
N PRO A 94 11.15 -14.47 -23.66
CA PRO A 94 10.48 -15.14 -22.54
C PRO A 94 11.28 -15.08 -21.24
N LEU A 95 12.61 -15.10 -21.34
CA LEU A 95 13.49 -14.97 -20.19
C LEU A 95 13.37 -13.57 -19.56
N ALA A 96 13.38 -12.51 -20.36
CA ALA A 96 13.22 -11.15 -19.84
C ALA A 96 11.86 -10.97 -19.17
N ALA A 97 10.77 -11.45 -19.79
CA ALA A 97 9.44 -11.43 -19.19
C ALA A 97 9.39 -12.18 -17.84
N ALA A 98 9.99 -13.37 -17.77
CA ALA A 98 10.04 -14.16 -16.55
C ALA A 98 10.84 -13.47 -15.43
N VAL A 99 11.99 -12.88 -15.76
CA VAL A 99 12.82 -12.13 -14.80
C VAL A 99 12.07 -10.91 -14.27
N THR A 100 11.45 -10.09 -15.13
CA THR A 100 10.65 -8.94 -14.68
C THR A 100 9.49 -9.37 -13.80
N LYS A 101 8.74 -10.40 -14.20
CA LYS A 101 7.63 -10.98 -13.42
C LYS A 101 8.12 -11.41 -12.02
N ARG A 102 9.25 -12.12 -11.95
CA ARG A 102 9.86 -12.58 -10.69
C ARG A 102 10.37 -11.45 -9.81
N CYS A 103 11.04 -10.45 -10.38
CA CYS A 103 11.49 -9.27 -9.63
C CYS A 103 10.31 -8.54 -9.01
N MET A 104 9.23 -8.35 -9.76
CA MET A 104 7.98 -7.80 -9.24
C MET A 104 7.42 -8.69 -8.11
N GLY A 105 7.40 -10.01 -8.30
CA GLY A 105 6.99 -10.96 -7.26
C GLY A 105 7.78 -10.83 -5.96
N ILE A 106 9.11 -10.70 -6.05
CA ILE A 106 9.98 -10.45 -4.89
C ILE A 106 9.60 -9.14 -4.19
N CYS A 107 9.39 -8.05 -4.94
CA CYS A 107 8.96 -6.77 -4.37
C CYS A 107 7.63 -6.90 -3.61
N PHE A 108 6.68 -7.68 -4.13
CA PHE A 108 5.40 -7.95 -3.44
C PHE A 108 5.58 -8.80 -2.18
N ILE A 109 6.39 -9.87 -2.23
CA ILE A 109 6.67 -10.70 -1.05
C ILE A 109 7.24 -9.85 0.08
N PHE A 110 8.26 -9.03 -0.19
CA PHE A 110 8.81 -8.14 0.84
C PHE A 110 7.85 -7.00 1.21
N GLY A 111 7.07 -6.48 0.26
CA GLY A 111 6.03 -5.49 0.51
C GLY A 111 4.95 -5.99 1.47
N SER A 112 4.68 -7.29 1.53
CA SER A 112 3.74 -7.87 2.49
C SER A 112 4.17 -7.66 3.95
N LEU A 113 5.48 -7.55 4.21
CA LEU A 113 6.01 -7.24 5.54
C LEU A 113 5.66 -5.82 5.97
N VAL A 114 5.53 -4.88 5.04
CA VAL A 114 5.07 -3.51 5.33
C VAL A 114 3.62 -3.55 5.80
N ALA A 115 2.75 -4.26 5.09
CA ALA A 115 1.34 -4.41 5.48
C ALA A 115 1.18 -5.15 6.83
N ALA A 116 1.99 -6.18 7.08
CA ALA A 116 2.02 -6.85 8.39
C ALA A 116 2.54 -5.91 9.49
N GLY A 117 3.57 -5.11 9.20
CA GLY A 117 4.09 -4.08 10.09
C GLY A 117 3.03 -3.04 10.45
N ASP A 118 2.31 -2.52 9.45
CA ASP A 118 1.20 -1.59 9.63
C ASP A 118 0.11 -2.20 10.53
N ALA A 119 -0.26 -3.46 10.29
CA ALA A 119 -1.23 -4.17 11.13
C ALA A 119 -0.80 -4.20 12.60
N VAL A 120 0.47 -4.53 12.86
CA VAL A 120 1.03 -4.59 14.22
C VAL A 120 1.10 -3.19 14.86
N VAL A 121 1.61 -2.20 14.13
CA VAL A 121 1.77 -0.83 14.64
C VAL A 121 0.42 -0.20 14.93
N VAL A 122 -0.56 -0.34 14.04
CA VAL A 122 -1.91 0.19 14.24
C VAL A 122 -2.63 -0.55 15.37
N ARG A 123 -2.40 -1.87 15.55
CA ARG A 123 -2.93 -2.58 16.71
C ARG A 123 -2.33 -2.08 18.02
N ARG A 124 -1.02 -1.83 18.04
CA ARG A 124 -0.35 -1.23 19.22
C ARG A 124 -0.91 0.15 19.53
N PHE A 125 -1.19 0.96 18.51
CA PHE A 125 -1.86 2.26 18.68
C PHE A 125 -3.27 2.10 19.27
N ALA A 126 -4.09 1.17 18.73
CA ALA A 126 -5.43 0.91 19.24
C ALA A 126 -5.44 0.50 20.72
N ASN A 127 -4.44 -0.28 21.15
CA ASN A 127 -4.33 -0.78 22.52
C ASN A 127 -3.74 0.24 23.53
N GLN A 128 -3.47 1.48 23.15
CA GLN A 128 -2.97 2.48 24.09
C GLN A 128 -4.08 2.96 25.03
N GLU A 129 -3.81 3.08 26.33
CA GLU A 129 -4.83 3.38 27.36
C GLU A 129 -5.67 4.64 27.08
N HIS A 130 -5.10 5.64 26.41
CA HIS A 130 -5.75 6.91 26.07
C HIS A 130 -6.50 6.89 24.73
N ILE A 131 -6.49 5.77 23.99
CA ILE A 131 -7.21 5.56 22.75
C ILE A 131 -8.40 4.66 23.04
N GLN A 132 -9.61 5.24 23.05
CA GLN A 132 -10.83 4.52 23.42
C GLN A 132 -11.98 4.86 22.47
N GLY A 133 -13.00 3.99 22.45
CA GLY A 133 -14.24 4.21 21.71
C GLY A 133 -14.04 4.18 20.20
N VAL A 134 -14.60 5.17 19.48
CA VAL A 134 -14.62 5.17 18.00
C VAL A 134 -13.23 5.17 17.38
N ILE A 135 -12.23 5.77 18.03
CA ILE A 135 -10.85 5.81 17.52
C ILE A 135 -10.21 4.42 17.62
N GLU A 136 -10.39 3.74 18.75
CA GLU A 136 -9.92 2.38 18.98
C GLU A 136 -10.56 1.39 17.99
N GLU A 137 -11.87 1.48 17.77
CA GLU A 137 -12.60 0.63 16.83
C GLU A 137 -12.06 0.79 15.41
N LYS A 138 -11.89 2.04 14.95
CA LYS A 138 -11.36 2.34 13.62
C LYS A 138 -9.92 1.84 13.44
N ALA A 139 -9.06 2.03 14.45
CA ALA A 139 -7.70 1.53 14.42
C ALA A 139 -7.67 -0.01 14.41
N THR A 140 -8.50 -0.67 15.23
CA THR A 140 -8.63 -2.13 15.25
C THR A 140 -9.07 -2.67 13.89
N LYS A 141 -10.08 -2.06 13.27
CA LYS A 141 -10.55 -2.45 11.94
C LYS A 141 -9.47 -2.25 10.87
N ALA A 142 -8.76 -1.13 10.92
CA ALA A 142 -7.66 -0.85 9.99
C ALA A 142 -6.51 -1.85 10.16
N SER A 143 -6.14 -2.21 11.38
CA SER A 143 -5.14 -3.24 11.66
C SER A 143 -5.49 -4.58 11.00
N ILE A 144 -6.74 -5.03 11.14
CA ILE A 144 -7.24 -6.25 10.47
C ILE A 144 -7.18 -6.09 8.95
N SER A 145 -7.61 -4.94 8.43
CA SER A 145 -7.56 -4.65 7.00
C SER A 145 -6.14 -4.72 6.44
N HIS A 146 -5.15 -4.18 7.16
CA HIS A 146 -3.74 -4.26 6.79
C HIS A 146 -3.23 -5.71 6.80
N ALA A 147 -3.59 -6.51 7.81
CA ALA A 147 -3.21 -7.92 7.86
C ALA A 147 -3.77 -8.71 6.65
N VAL A 148 -5.06 -8.52 6.35
CA VAL A 148 -5.72 -9.14 5.18
C VAL A 148 -5.05 -8.68 3.88
N THR A 149 -4.79 -7.38 3.75
CA THR A 149 -4.10 -6.81 2.57
C THR A 149 -2.71 -7.41 2.42
N GLY A 150 -1.97 -7.61 3.52
CA GLY A 150 -0.67 -8.26 3.53
C GLY A 150 -0.71 -9.69 2.99
N VAL A 151 -1.74 -10.47 3.34
CA VAL A 151 -1.95 -11.82 2.78
C VAL A 151 -2.20 -11.76 1.27
N VAL A 152 -3.01 -10.81 0.79
CA VAL A 152 -3.28 -10.65 -0.65
C VAL A 152 -2.01 -10.22 -1.40
N ILE A 153 -1.23 -9.30 -0.85
CA ILE A 153 0.05 -8.86 -1.40
C ILE A 153 1.03 -10.04 -1.47
N LEU A 154 1.14 -10.84 -0.41
CA LEU A 154 1.99 -12.03 -0.38
C LEU A 154 1.57 -13.06 -1.43
N ALA A 155 0.28 -13.37 -1.52
CA ALA A 155 -0.26 -14.29 -2.51
C ALA A 155 0.02 -13.80 -3.94
N THR A 156 -0.15 -12.50 -4.20
CA THR A 156 0.20 -11.87 -5.48
C THR A 156 1.69 -12.04 -5.77
N GLY A 157 2.55 -11.79 -4.79
CA GLY A 157 3.99 -11.93 -4.93
C GLY A 157 4.44 -13.36 -5.23
N LEU A 158 3.86 -14.35 -4.54
CA LEU A 158 4.12 -15.76 -4.78
C LEU A 158 3.68 -16.18 -6.19
N PHE A 159 2.50 -15.76 -6.63
CA PHE A 159 2.02 -16.03 -8.00
C PHE A 159 2.93 -15.39 -9.07
N LEU A 160 3.46 -14.21 -8.79
CA LEU A 160 4.37 -13.53 -9.70
C LEU A 160 5.76 -14.18 -9.75
N TYR A 161 6.21 -14.72 -8.62
CA TYR A 161 7.52 -15.34 -8.48
C TYR A 161 7.58 -16.77 -9.05
N LEU A 162 6.55 -17.57 -8.80
CA LEU A 162 6.42 -18.94 -9.28
C LEU A 162 6.03 -18.98 -10.78
#